data_AF-A0A8I1IGU7-F1
#
_entry.id   AF-A0A8I1IGU7-F1
#
_cell.length_a   1.000
_cell.length_b   1.000
_cell.length_c   1.000
_cell.angle_alpha   90.00
_cell.angle_beta   90.00
_cell.angle_gamma   90.00
#
_symmetry.space_group_name_H-M   'P 1'
#
loop_
_entity.id
_entity.type
_entity.pdbx_description
1 polymer ?
#
loop_
_entity_poly.entity_id
_entity_poly.type
_entity_poly.pdbx_seq_one_letter_code
_entity_poly.pdbx_strand_id
1 'polypeptide(L)'
;MKALWWSGLVALLPVLAAADDSPSLIDFDRLFADFADRVETVELADGTERRILMMPGPVRLSHDLGTNRFVGLDESGLGAVGCAAHLVFGLVERARACPRLLTPAQHRALSERADEVITFMAENAYPPIAKSVAAGYVEAMIDQEIDEKRLAGWTCPVPPSIGRLSTHILSDAFAEELTLSLALPRLPVVNPCL
;
A
#
# COMPACT_ATOMS: atom_id res chain seq x y z
N MET A 1 -12.13 -67.30 -12.22
CA MET A 1 -13.06 -66.22 -12.63
C MET A 1 -12.54 -64.91 -12.08
N LYS A 2 -12.34 -63.93 -12.98
CA LYS A 2 -12.25 -62.46 -12.84
C LYS A 2 -11.17 -61.84 -11.93
N ALA A 3 -10.20 -61.24 -12.62
CA ALA A 3 -9.35 -60.14 -12.17
C ALA A 3 -10.17 -58.87 -11.88
N LEU A 4 -9.66 -57.99 -11.00
CA LEU A 4 -9.85 -56.54 -11.11
C LEU A 4 -8.75 -55.83 -10.31
N TRP A 5 -7.73 -55.38 -11.04
CA TRP A 5 -6.80 -54.35 -10.61
C TRP A 5 -7.53 -53.00 -10.64
N TRP A 6 -7.42 -52.21 -9.57
CA TRP A 6 -7.84 -50.81 -9.59
C TRP A 6 -6.67 -49.94 -9.16
N SER A 7 -5.93 -49.50 -10.18
CA SER A 7 -4.98 -48.39 -10.10
C SER A 7 -5.79 -47.10 -9.94
N GLY A 8 -5.95 -46.63 -8.70
CA GLY A 8 -6.45 -45.30 -8.42
C GLY A 8 -5.37 -44.27 -8.67
N LEU A 9 -5.34 -43.72 -9.89
CA LEU A 9 -4.51 -42.57 -10.25
C LEU A 9 -5.09 -41.33 -9.56
N VAL A 10 -4.52 -40.92 -8.43
CA VAL A 10 -4.83 -39.63 -7.80
C VAL A 10 -4.17 -38.54 -8.65
N ALA A 11 -4.95 -37.85 -9.46
CA ALA A 11 -4.51 -36.67 -10.18
C ALA A 11 -4.19 -35.57 -9.16
N LEU A 12 -2.89 -35.31 -8.94
CA LEU A 12 -2.43 -34.06 -8.34
C LEU A 12 -2.78 -32.92 -9.30
N LEU A 13 -3.84 -32.18 -9.01
CA LEU A 13 -4.06 -30.87 -9.58
C LEU A 13 -3.01 -29.92 -9.00
N PRO A 14 -2.15 -29.29 -9.83
CA PRO A 14 -1.32 -28.20 -9.34
C PRO A 14 -2.25 -27.05 -8.97
N VAL A 15 -2.28 -26.71 -7.68
CA VAL A 15 -2.79 -25.41 -7.23
C VAL A 15 -1.84 -24.38 -7.84
N LEU A 16 -2.26 -23.78 -8.96
CA LEU A 16 -1.65 -22.54 -9.42
C LEU A 16 -1.90 -21.51 -8.31
N ALA A 17 -0.85 -21.23 -7.55
CA ALA A 17 -0.79 -20.01 -6.76
C ALA A 17 -0.95 -18.87 -7.77
N ALA A 18 -2.12 -18.23 -7.74
CA ALA A 18 -2.30 -16.97 -8.44
C ALA A 18 -1.28 -16.01 -7.81
N ALA A 19 -0.32 -15.55 -8.61
CA ALA A 19 0.45 -14.37 -8.26
C ALA A 19 -0.57 -13.24 -8.05
N ASP A 20 -0.50 -12.59 -6.90
CA ASP A 20 -1.28 -11.41 -6.60
C ASP A 20 -0.73 -10.27 -7.48
N ASP A 21 -1.14 -10.24 -8.75
CA ASP A 21 -0.82 -9.22 -9.75
C ASP A 21 -1.56 -7.89 -9.44
N SER A 22 -1.82 -7.59 -8.17
CA SER A 22 -2.26 -6.28 -7.74
C SER A 22 -1.14 -5.30 -8.07
N PRO A 23 -1.33 -4.37 -9.02
CA PRO A 23 -0.26 -3.49 -9.47
C PRO A 23 0.17 -2.58 -8.30
N SER A 24 1.32 -2.90 -7.74
CA SER A 24 2.01 -2.07 -6.76
C SER A 24 2.67 -0.88 -7.49
N LEU A 25 2.65 0.30 -6.87
CA LEU A 25 3.44 1.45 -7.34
C LEU A 25 4.95 1.20 -7.24
N ILE A 26 5.36 0.12 -6.57
CA ILE A 26 6.75 -0.30 -6.40
C ILE A 26 6.87 -1.71 -6.98
N ASP A 27 7.62 -1.83 -8.07
CA ASP A 27 8.08 -3.11 -8.63
C ASP A 27 9.25 -3.60 -7.78
N PHE A 28 8.93 -4.36 -6.72
CA PHE A 28 9.93 -4.84 -5.78
C PHE A 28 10.90 -5.83 -6.42
N ASP A 29 10.44 -6.69 -7.32
CA ASP A 29 11.30 -7.68 -7.96
C ASP A 29 12.37 -6.99 -8.82
N ARG A 30 11.95 -6.02 -9.63
CA ARG A 30 12.89 -5.19 -10.39
C ARG A 30 13.80 -4.40 -9.47
N LEU A 31 13.27 -3.83 -8.40
CA LEU A 31 14.06 -3.06 -7.45
C LEU A 31 15.16 -3.90 -6.81
N PHE A 32 14.87 -5.11 -6.35
CA PHE A 32 15.89 -6.02 -5.81
C PHE A 32 16.88 -6.50 -6.86
N ALA A 33 16.46 -6.65 -8.13
CA ALA A 33 17.35 -6.98 -9.24
C ALA A 33 18.30 -5.82 -9.59
N ASP A 34 17.77 -4.60 -9.69
CA ASP A 34 18.52 -3.39 -10.05
C ASP A 34 19.54 -2.99 -8.97
N PHE A 35 19.32 -3.39 -7.70
CA PHE A 35 20.22 -3.16 -6.57
C PHE A 35 20.81 -4.45 -5.97
N ALA A 36 20.93 -5.53 -6.77
CA ALA A 36 21.33 -6.85 -6.29
C ALA A 36 22.70 -6.87 -5.57
N ASP A 37 23.62 -5.98 -5.94
CA ASP A 37 24.95 -5.82 -5.32
C ASP A 37 24.90 -5.26 -3.89
N ARG A 38 23.73 -4.77 -3.47
CA ARG A 38 23.47 -4.18 -2.14
C ARG A 38 22.52 -5.02 -1.28
N VAL A 39 22.14 -6.20 -1.77
CA VAL A 39 21.25 -7.11 -1.06
C VAL A 39 22.06 -8.01 -0.13
N GLU A 40 21.73 -7.98 1.15
CA GLU A 40 22.24 -8.92 2.14
C GLU A 40 21.21 -10.03 2.37
N THR A 41 21.66 -11.29 2.46
CA THR A 41 20.78 -12.42 2.82
C THR A 41 21.10 -12.86 4.23
N VAL A 42 20.07 -12.92 5.09
CA VAL A 42 20.16 -13.38 6.48
C VAL A 42 19.24 -14.56 6.70
N GLU A 43 19.69 -15.53 7.48
CA GLU A 43 18.86 -16.64 7.94
C GLU A 43 18.19 -16.25 9.27
N LEU A 44 16.88 -16.45 9.38
CA LEU A 44 16.10 -16.19 10.58
C LEU A 44 16.08 -17.41 11.50
N ALA A 45 15.67 -17.22 12.75
CA ALA A 45 15.66 -18.27 13.77
C ALA A 45 14.73 -19.45 13.44
N ASP A 46 13.76 -19.26 12.55
CA ASP A 46 12.85 -20.28 12.04
C ASP A 46 13.39 -21.00 10.78
N GLY A 47 14.63 -20.72 10.38
CA GLY A 47 15.28 -21.30 9.20
C GLY A 47 14.84 -20.65 7.88
N THR A 48 14.03 -19.60 7.91
CA THR A 48 13.66 -18.85 6.70
C THR A 48 14.74 -17.85 6.32
N GLU A 49 14.94 -17.66 5.01
CA GLU A 49 15.85 -16.64 4.49
C GLU A 49 15.12 -15.31 4.29
N ARG A 50 15.79 -14.22 4.64
CA ARG A 50 15.33 -12.86 4.39
C ARG A 50 16.40 -12.07 3.64
N ARG A 51 16.00 -11.46 2.54
CA ARG A 51 16.84 -10.50 1.82
C ARG A 51 16.59 -9.11 2.38
N ILE A 52 17.64 -8.36 2.66
CA ILE A 52 17.59 -6.99 3.17
C ILE A 52 18.27 -6.10 2.15
N LEU A 53 17.60 -5.03 1.75
CA LEU A 53 18.14 -4.02 0.85
C LEU A 53 18.07 -2.65 1.53
N MET A 54 19.23 -2.03 1.71
CA MET A 54 19.32 -0.63 2.11
C MET A 54 19.28 0.25 0.85
N MET A 55 18.24 1.07 0.68
CA MET A 55 18.13 1.98 -0.46
C MET A 55 19.16 3.14 -0.34
N PRO A 56 19.52 3.82 -1.44
CA PRO A 56 20.05 5.17 -1.32
C PRO A 56 18.97 6.07 -0.68
N GLY A 57 19.20 6.52 0.55
CA GLY A 57 18.22 7.26 1.35
C GLY A 57 17.79 6.49 2.60
N PRO A 58 16.74 6.93 3.30
CA PRO A 58 16.38 6.41 4.61
C PRO A 58 15.43 5.21 4.55
N VAL A 59 15.33 4.51 3.42
CA VAL A 59 14.41 3.36 3.27
C VAL A 59 15.16 2.05 3.32
N ARG A 60 14.71 1.16 4.20
CA ARG A 60 15.15 -0.24 4.26
C ARG A 60 14.05 -1.15 3.78
N LEU A 61 14.37 -2.04 2.85
CA LEU A 61 13.46 -3.06 2.35
C LEU A 61 13.85 -4.43 2.90
N SER A 62 12.86 -5.28 3.09
CA SER A 62 13.04 -6.67 3.49
C SER A 62 12.11 -7.54 2.65
N HIS A 63 12.66 -8.62 2.09
CA HIS A 63 11.93 -9.66 1.36
C HIS A 63 12.07 -10.97 2.10
N ASP A 64 10.97 -11.42 2.67
CA ASP A 64 10.87 -12.70 3.35
C ASP A 64 10.62 -13.80 2.31
N LEU A 65 11.60 -14.67 2.08
CA LEU A 65 11.53 -15.68 1.01
C LEU A 65 10.57 -16.82 1.34
N GLY A 66 10.31 -17.08 2.63
CA GLY A 66 9.37 -18.11 3.06
C GLY A 66 7.91 -17.73 2.78
N THR A 67 7.59 -16.45 2.88
CA THR A 67 6.23 -15.91 2.66
C THR A 67 6.09 -15.12 1.35
N ASN A 68 7.18 -14.92 0.62
CA ASN A 68 7.30 -14.01 -0.51
C ASN A 68 6.79 -12.58 -0.20
N ARG A 69 6.96 -12.13 1.05
CA ARG A 69 6.44 -10.83 1.52
C ARG A 69 7.51 -9.74 1.47
N PHE A 70 7.16 -8.61 0.88
CA PHE A 70 7.97 -7.39 0.94
C PHE A 70 7.51 -6.46 2.07
N VAL A 71 8.47 -5.88 2.77
CA VAL A 71 8.24 -4.87 3.81
C VAL A 71 9.24 -3.74 3.62
N GLY A 72 8.73 -2.52 3.52
CA GLY A 72 9.54 -1.32 3.56
C GLY A 72 9.42 -0.60 4.90
N LEU A 73 10.54 -0.09 5.39
CA LEU A 73 10.65 0.73 6.59
C LEU A 73 11.29 2.07 6.22
N ASP A 74 10.62 3.16 6.57
CA ASP A 74 11.11 4.53 6.50
C ASP A 74 11.80 4.90 7.82
N GLU A 75 13.11 5.12 7.75
CA GLU A 75 13.98 5.47 8.86
C GLU A 75 14.31 6.98 8.86
N SER A 76 13.58 7.81 8.09
CA SER A 76 13.86 9.24 7.96
C SER A 76 13.56 10.06 9.21
N GLY A 77 12.67 9.54 10.08
CA GLY A 77 12.10 10.31 11.19
C GLY A 77 11.08 11.37 10.74
N LEU A 78 10.74 11.45 9.45
CA LEU A 78 9.77 12.42 8.88
C LEU A 78 8.37 11.81 8.65
N GLY A 79 8.15 10.58 9.10
CA GLY A 79 6.91 9.82 8.88
C GLY A 79 6.87 9.13 7.51
N ALA A 80 6.27 7.94 7.46
CA ALA A 80 6.21 7.13 6.25
C ALA A 80 5.12 7.63 5.28
N VAL A 81 5.50 8.00 4.06
CA VAL A 81 4.55 8.55 3.07
C VAL A 81 3.46 7.54 2.71
N GLY A 82 3.77 6.24 2.66
CA GLY A 82 2.76 5.21 2.41
C GLY A 82 1.70 5.14 3.52
N CYS A 83 2.07 5.45 4.78
CA CYS A 83 1.09 5.56 5.86
C CYS A 83 0.20 6.80 5.67
N ALA A 84 0.81 7.95 5.39
CA ALA A 84 0.05 9.18 5.11
C ALA A 84 -0.92 9.00 3.93
N ALA A 85 -0.47 8.32 2.87
CA ALA A 85 -1.29 7.95 1.72
C ALA A 85 -2.46 7.05 2.12
N HIS A 86 -2.22 6.01 2.93
CA HIS A 86 -3.27 5.13 3.44
C HIS A 86 -4.35 5.92 4.20
N LEU A 87 -3.96 6.86 5.06
CA LEU A 87 -4.90 7.70 5.82
C LEU A 87 -5.69 8.64 4.89
N VAL A 88 -5.00 9.37 4.01
CA VAL A 88 -5.61 10.34 3.09
C VAL A 88 -6.58 9.64 2.14
N PHE A 89 -6.14 8.58 1.46
CA PHE A 89 -6.99 7.85 0.50
C PHE A 89 -8.12 7.10 1.20
N GLY A 90 -7.90 6.59 2.42
CA GLY A 90 -8.97 6.03 3.25
C GLY A 90 -10.05 7.06 3.60
N LEU A 91 -9.69 8.34 3.79
CA LEU A 91 -10.69 9.39 3.98
C LEU A 91 -11.36 9.81 2.66
N VAL A 92 -10.64 9.82 1.53
CA VAL A 92 -11.22 10.07 0.20
C VAL A 92 -12.28 9.02 -0.11
N GLU A 93 -11.95 7.76 0.11
CA GLU A 93 -12.86 6.62 -0.06
C GLU A 93 -14.15 6.82 0.74
N ARG A 94 -14.05 7.09 2.06
CA ARG A 94 -15.21 7.34 2.91
C ARG A 94 -16.02 8.56 2.47
N ALA A 95 -15.36 9.63 2.03
CA ALA A 95 -16.02 10.85 1.58
C ALA A 95 -16.74 10.64 0.24
N ARG A 96 -16.22 9.79 -0.65
CA ARG A 96 -16.89 9.35 -1.89
C ARG A 96 -18.09 8.45 -1.58
N ALA A 97 -17.93 7.48 -0.67
CA ALA A 97 -19.00 6.58 -0.25
C ALA A 97 -20.13 7.33 0.51
N CYS A 98 -19.78 8.40 1.24
CA CYS A 98 -20.71 9.21 2.04
C CYS A 98 -20.60 10.70 1.74
N PRO A 99 -21.33 11.21 0.73
CA PRO A 99 -21.19 12.60 0.25
C PRO A 99 -21.54 13.69 1.27
N ARG A 100 -22.20 13.34 2.40
CA ARG A 100 -22.52 14.27 3.50
C ARG A 100 -21.53 14.21 4.65
N LEU A 101 -20.47 13.41 4.53
CA LEU A 101 -19.48 13.21 5.58
C LEU A 101 -18.66 14.48 5.84
N LEU A 102 -18.31 15.20 4.77
CA LEU A 102 -17.45 16.36 4.81
C LEU A 102 -18.17 17.61 4.29
N THR A 103 -17.77 18.77 4.80
CA THR A 103 -18.18 20.06 4.22
C THR A 103 -17.46 20.31 2.89
N PRO A 104 -17.98 21.21 2.03
CA PRO A 104 -17.29 21.55 0.77
C PRO A 104 -15.85 22.05 0.95
N ALA A 105 -15.55 22.73 2.05
CA ALA A 105 -14.19 23.18 2.36
C ALA A 105 -13.26 22.00 2.70
N GLN A 106 -13.76 21.05 3.48
CA GLN A 106 -13.01 19.84 3.83
C GLN A 106 -12.80 18.93 2.61
N HIS A 107 -13.76 18.84 1.69
CA HIS A 107 -13.56 18.14 0.41
C HIS A 107 -12.42 18.74 -0.41
N ARG A 108 -12.31 20.07 -0.49
CA ARG A 108 -11.19 20.72 -1.20
C ARG A 108 -9.85 20.44 -0.52
N ALA A 109 -9.77 20.64 0.79
CA ALA A 109 -8.53 20.38 1.54
C ALA A 109 -8.10 18.91 1.47
N LEU A 110 -9.04 17.97 1.43
CA LEU A 110 -8.73 16.55 1.24
C LEU A 110 -8.24 16.27 -0.19
N SER A 111 -8.86 16.90 -1.20
CA SER A 111 -8.45 16.76 -2.60
C SER A 111 -7.04 17.30 -2.84
N GLU A 112 -6.68 18.43 -2.24
CA GLU A 112 -5.34 19.03 -2.33
C GLU A 112 -4.29 18.09 -1.73
N ARG A 113 -4.51 17.59 -0.50
CA ARG A 113 -3.62 16.62 0.14
C ARG A 113 -3.48 15.32 -0.66
N ALA A 114 -4.58 14.82 -1.23
CA ALA A 114 -4.54 13.63 -2.08
C ALA A 114 -3.69 13.85 -3.34
N ASP A 115 -3.80 15.03 -3.96
CA ASP A 115 -3.02 15.39 -5.14
C ASP A 115 -1.51 15.49 -4.84
N GLU A 116 -1.13 16.07 -3.70
CA GLU A 116 0.25 16.14 -3.21
C GLU A 116 0.83 14.75 -2.99
N VAL A 117 0.09 13.87 -2.31
CA VAL A 117 0.49 12.48 -2.07
C VAL A 117 0.64 11.71 -3.39
N ILE A 118 -0.32 11.80 -4.30
CA ILE A 118 -0.26 11.12 -5.61
C ILE A 118 0.96 11.59 -6.40
N THR A 119 1.26 12.89 -6.37
CA THR A 119 2.44 13.46 -7.03
C THR A 119 3.71 12.85 -6.48
N PHE A 120 3.88 12.85 -5.15
CA PHE A 120 5.05 12.25 -4.52
C PHE A 120 5.17 10.75 -4.84
N MET A 121 4.07 10.00 -4.74
CA MET A 121 4.06 8.57 -5.02
C MET A 121 4.44 8.26 -6.46
N ALA A 122 4.02 9.08 -7.43
CA ALA A 122 4.38 8.91 -8.83
C ALA A 122 5.87 9.15 -9.08
N GLU A 123 6.40 10.24 -8.52
CA GLU A 123 7.81 10.62 -8.66
C GLU A 123 8.77 9.66 -7.95
N ASN A 124 8.31 9.03 -6.87
CA ASN A 124 9.11 8.12 -6.03
C ASN A 124 8.68 6.65 -6.13
N ALA A 125 7.81 6.32 -7.10
CA ALA A 125 7.57 4.95 -7.52
C ALA A 125 8.87 4.31 -8.03
N TYR A 126 8.87 2.97 -8.12
CA TYR A 126 9.99 2.27 -8.72
C TYR A 126 9.53 1.32 -9.82
N PRO A 127 9.90 1.58 -11.10
CA PRO A 127 10.48 2.85 -11.59
C PRO A 127 9.51 4.04 -11.40
N PRO A 128 9.97 5.30 -11.47
CA PRO A 128 9.07 6.45 -11.47
C PRO A 128 8.04 6.36 -12.59
N ILE A 129 6.81 6.77 -12.30
CA ILE A 129 5.68 6.70 -13.24
C ILE A 129 5.04 8.07 -13.42
N ALA A 130 4.23 8.21 -14.47
CA ALA A 130 3.45 9.43 -14.65
C ALA A 130 2.39 9.59 -13.55
N LYS A 131 2.17 10.83 -13.09
CA LYS A 131 1.15 11.17 -12.10
C LYS A 131 -0.25 10.64 -12.46
N SER A 132 -0.62 10.68 -13.74
CA SER A 132 -1.90 10.15 -14.21
C SER A 132 -2.05 8.64 -14.03
N VAL A 133 -0.94 7.89 -14.13
CA VAL A 133 -0.92 6.45 -13.89
C VAL A 133 -1.09 6.16 -12.39
N ALA A 134 -0.35 6.88 -11.54
CA ALA A 134 -0.52 6.79 -10.09
C ALA A 134 -1.95 7.14 -9.64
N ALA A 135 -2.52 8.21 -10.20
CA ALA A 135 -3.90 8.62 -9.94
C ALA A 135 -4.89 7.51 -10.33
N GLY A 136 -4.73 6.91 -11.51
CA GLY A 136 -5.58 5.80 -11.96
C GLY A 136 -5.51 4.58 -11.04
N TYR A 137 -4.33 4.24 -10.50
CA TYR A 137 -4.20 3.17 -9.52
C TYR A 137 -4.93 3.50 -8.20
N VAL A 138 -4.76 4.72 -7.69
CA VAL A 138 -5.42 5.15 -6.46
C VAL A 138 -6.94 5.18 -6.64
N GLU A 139 -7.44 5.65 -7.78
CA GLU A 139 -8.87 5.64 -8.10
C GLU A 139 -9.43 4.22 -8.17
N ALA A 140 -8.76 3.31 -8.86
CA ALA A 140 -9.19 1.91 -8.95
C ALA A 140 -9.24 1.23 -7.56
N MET A 141 -8.22 1.46 -6.71
CA MET A 141 -8.19 0.96 -5.34
C MET A 141 -9.35 1.52 -4.49
N ILE A 142 -9.61 2.82 -4.59
CA ILE A 142 -10.72 3.46 -3.86
C ILE A 142 -12.07 2.90 -4.33
N ASP A 143 -12.27 2.78 -5.64
CA ASP A 143 -13.54 2.31 -6.20
C ASP A 143 -13.79 0.84 -5.83
N GLN A 144 -12.75 0.00 -5.85
CA GLN A 144 -12.84 -1.39 -5.37
C GLN A 144 -13.27 -1.45 -3.90
N GLU A 145 -12.63 -0.68 -3.02
CA GLU A 145 -12.94 -0.65 -1.59
C GLU A 145 -14.39 -0.17 -1.33
N ILE A 146 -14.87 0.81 -2.10
CA ILE A 146 -16.26 1.28 -2.04
C ILE A 146 -17.22 0.16 -2.45
N ASP A 147 -16.92 -0.55 -3.54
CA ASP A 147 -17.76 -1.65 -4.03
C ASP A 147 -17.81 -2.81 -3.03
N GLU A 148 -16.67 -3.18 -2.44
CA GLU A 148 -16.59 -4.21 -1.39
C GLU A 148 -17.44 -3.83 -0.17
N LYS A 149 -17.37 -2.58 0.29
CA LYS A 149 -18.23 -2.09 1.39
C LYS A 149 -19.70 -2.11 1.03
N ARG A 150 -20.05 -1.75 -0.21
CA ARG A 150 -21.43 -1.78 -0.69
C ARG A 150 -21.97 -3.21 -0.69
N LEU A 151 -21.18 -4.18 -1.15
CA LEU A 151 -21.52 -5.61 -1.13
C LEU A 151 -21.67 -6.14 0.30
N ALA A 152 -20.84 -5.65 1.23
CA ALA A 152 -20.91 -5.99 2.65
C ALA A 152 -22.10 -5.31 3.38
N GLY A 153 -22.93 -4.53 2.69
CA GLY A 153 -24.09 -3.84 3.27
C GLY A 153 -23.70 -2.69 4.19
N TRP A 154 -22.50 -2.12 4.01
CA TRP A 154 -22.04 -0.99 4.81
C TRP A 154 -22.94 0.24 4.57
N THR A 155 -23.34 0.88 5.66
CA THR A 155 -24.13 2.12 5.62
C THR A 155 -23.30 3.28 6.12
N CYS A 156 -23.51 4.46 5.52
CA CYS A 156 -22.87 5.69 5.98
C CYS A 156 -23.08 5.92 7.47
N PRO A 157 -22.01 5.98 8.28
CA PRO A 157 -22.16 6.22 9.70
C PRO A 157 -22.69 7.64 9.96
N VAL A 158 -23.48 7.76 11.03
CA VAL A 158 -23.94 9.05 11.53
C VAL A 158 -22.71 9.86 12.00
N PRO A 159 -22.62 11.18 11.73
CA PRO A 159 -21.40 11.99 11.86
C PRO A 159 -20.52 11.86 13.14
N PRO A 160 -21.04 11.51 14.35
CA PRO A 160 -20.18 11.48 15.54
C PRO A 160 -19.08 10.39 15.54
N SER A 161 -19.25 9.27 14.82
CA SER A 161 -18.33 8.12 14.94
C SER A 161 -17.09 8.19 14.02
N ILE A 162 -17.07 9.05 13.01
CA ILE A 162 -15.89 9.30 12.15
C ILE A 162 -15.01 10.45 12.68
N GLY A 163 -15.40 11.07 13.80
CA GLY A 163 -14.89 12.37 14.24
C GLY A 163 -13.39 12.48 14.47
N ARG A 164 -12.68 11.44 14.96
CA ARG A 164 -11.26 11.62 15.34
C ARG A 164 -10.29 11.55 14.15
N LEU A 165 -10.42 10.52 13.31
CA LEU A 165 -9.51 10.32 12.18
C LEU A 165 -9.70 11.40 11.12
N SER A 166 -10.96 11.73 10.78
CA SER A 166 -11.26 12.82 9.85
C SER A 166 -10.78 14.17 10.37
N THR A 167 -10.99 14.48 11.66
CA THR A 167 -10.48 15.73 12.27
C THR A 167 -8.97 15.80 12.23
N HIS A 168 -8.27 14.69 12.50
CA HIS A 168 -6.81 14.65 12.44
C HIS A 168 -6.31 14.89 11.00
N ILE A 169 -6.75 14.10 10.01
CA ILE A 169 -6.32 14.25 8.61
C ILE A 169 -6.62 15.65 8.07
N LEU A 170 -7.74 16.25 8.50
CA LEU A 170 -8.15 17.57 8.05
C LEU A 170 -7.52 18.73 8.83
N SER A 171 -6.77 18.45 9.90
CA SER A 171 -6.12 19.47 10.74
C SER A 171 -4.91 20.12 10.06
N ASP A 172 -4.56 21.32 10.52
CA ASP A 172 -3.35 22.02 10.09
C ASP A 172 -2.08 21.28 10.54
N ALA A 173 -2.11 20.66 11.72
CA ALA A 173 -0.99 19.85 12.22
C ALA A 173 -0.66 18.68 11.27
N PHE A 174 -1.68 17.98 10.77
CA PHE A 174 -1.46 16.92 9.77
C PHE A 174 -0.96 17.49 8.43
N ALA A 175 -1.38 18.70 8.04
CA ALA A 175 -0.86 19.32 6.81
C ALA A 175 0.63 19.66 6.94
N GLU A 176 1.07 20.12 8.10
CA GLU A 176 2.48 20.36 8.40
C GLU A 176 3.29 19.05 8.42
N GLU A 177 2.78 18.02 9.09
CA GLU A 177 3.39 16.67 9.11
C GLU A 177 3.50 16.09 7.70
N LEU A 178 2.44 16.21 6.90
CA LEU A 178 2.43 15.78 5.50
C LEU A 178 3.48 16.53 4.69
N THR A 179 3.54 17.86 4.81
CA THR A 179 4.54 18.68 4.10
C THR A 179 5.97 18.24 4.43
N LEU A 180 6.26 17.99 5.71
CA LEU A 180 7.57 17.49 6.15
C LEU A 180 7.86 16.09 5.60
N SER A 181 6.85 15.20 5.62
CA SER A 181 6.98 13.84 5.10
C SER A 181 7.23 13.83 3.60
N LEU A 182 6.63 14.74 2.83
CA LEU A 182 6.79 14.83 1.37
C LEU A 182 8.07 15.58 0.94
N ALA A 183 8.79 16.23 1.86
CA ALA A 183 9.94 17.07 1.52
C ALA A 183 11.20 16.30 1.07
N LEU A 184 11.30 15.01 1.41
CA LEU A 184 12.48 14.18 1.12
C LEU A 184 12.13 13.07 0.10
N PRO A 185 12.71 13.09 -1.12
CA PRO A 185 12.50 12.03 -2.11
C PRO A 185 12.95 10.66 -1.59
N ARG A 186 12.03 9.69 -1.55
CA ARG A 186 12.24 8.31 -1.11
C ARG A 186 11.04 7.42 -1.47
N LEU A 187 11.24 6.10 -1.51
CA LEU A 187 10.14 5.16 -1.75
C LEU A 187 8.97 5.40 -0.78
N PRO A 188 7.71 5.42 -1.26
CA PRO A 188 6.52 5.68 -0.44
C PRO A 188 6.11 4.42 0.34
N VAL A 189 6.99 3.93 1.22
CA VAL A 189 6.72 2.75 2.05
C VAL A 189 5.74 3.08 3.17
N VAL A 190 5.05 2.06 3.70
CA VAL A 190 3.97 2.25 4.68
C VAL A 190 4.47 2.30 6.12
N ASN A 191 5.60 1.67 6.46
CA ASN A 191 6.03 1.59 7.86
C ASN A 191 7.05 2.68 8.20
N PRO A 192 7.02 3.26 9.42
CA PRO A 192 6.02 2.99 10.47
C PRO A 192 4.66 3.63 10.18
N CYS A 193 3.58 2.96 10.59
CA CYS A 193 2.23 3.51 10.64
C CYS A 193 1.69 3.33 12.07
N LEU A 194 1.19 4.40 12.68
CA LEU A 194 0.78 4.46 14.09
C LEU A 194 -0.50 3.66 14.38
#